data_AF-A0A9W8R9W2-F1
#
_entry.id   AF-A0A9W8R9W2-F1
#
_cell.length_a   1.000
_cell.length_b   1.000
_cell.length_c   1.000
_cell.angle_alpha   90.00
_cell.angle_beta   90.00
_cell.angle_gamma   90.00
#
_symmetry.space_group_name_H-M   'P 1'
#
loop_
_entity.id
_entity.type
_entity.pdbx_description
1 polymer ?
#
loop_
_entity_poly.entity_id
_entity_poly.type
_entity_poly.pdbx_seq_one_letter_code
_entity_poly.pdbx_strand_id
1 'polypeptide(L)'
;MTAEAPPKYIYKIVPEAPAEPFPKEHPLSELDRNDGFIHLSTSTQVPKTANLFFNKASSLWIVKLGFEQFTGSIKWEDGFPHLYGNFGADNVDSVEKFVRAEDQTWGQVMESSSWLE
;
A
#
# COMPACT_ATOMS: atom_id res chain seq x y z
N MET A 1 25.84 2.38 -7.00
CA MET A 1 24.37 2.42 -6.93
C MET A 1 23.91 0.97 -7.01
N THR A 2 23.83 0.27 -5.89
CA THR A 2 23.24 -1.09 -5.89
C THR A 2 21.78 -0.93 -6.26
N ALA A 3 21.40 -1.38 -7.45
CA ALA A 3 19.99 -1.59 -7.76
C ALA A 3 19.51 -2.65 -6.77
N GLU A 4 18.86 -2.22 -5.70
CA GLU A 4 18.14 -3.12 -4.81
C GLU A 4 17.18 -3.92 -5.69
N ALA A 5 17.16 -5.23 -5.50
CA ALA A 5 16.27 -6.10 -6.27
C ALA A 5 14.83 -5.56 -6.18
N PRO A 6 14.05 -5.62 -7.27
CA PRO A 6 12.67 -5.19 -7.24
C PRO A 6 11.95 -5.90 -6.09
N PRO A 7 11.09 -5.19 -5.33
CA PRO A 7 10.36 -5.81 -4.25
C PRO A 7 9.44 -6.90 -4.83
N LYS A 8 9.21 -7.96 -4.06
CA LYS A 8 8.27 -9.01 -4.48
C LYS A 8 6.82 -8.52 -4.42
N TYR A 9 6.53 -7.68 -3.43
CA TYR A 9 5.20 -7.12 -3.21
C TYR A 9 5.25 -5.61 -3.03
N ILE A 10 4.15 -4.99 -3.40
CA ILE A 10 3.85 -3.59 -3.15
C ILE A 10 2.52 -3.50 -2.42
N TYR A 11 2.33 -2.40 -1.72
CA TYR A 11 1.27 -2.29 -0.74
C TYR A 11 0.51 -0.98 -0.95
N LYS A 12 -0.82 -1.06 -0.92
CA LYS A 12 -1.70 0.12 -0.86
C LYS A 12 -2.29 0.25 0.54
N ILE A 13 -2.15 1.42 1.14
CA ILE A 13 -2.76 1.76 2.43
C ILE A 13 -4.13 2.37 2.14
N VAL A 14 -5.19 1.81 2.74
CA VAL A 14 -6.54 2.34 2.62
C VAL A 14 -7.17 2.50 4.02
N PRO A 15 -7.82 3.65 4.31
CA PRO A 15 -8.39 3.92 5.63
C PRO A 15 -9.69 3.16 5.88
N GLU A 16 -10.38 2.74 4.82
CA GLU A 16 -11.65 2.05 4.87
C GLU A 16 -11.51 0.61 4.40
N ALA A 17 -12.42 -0.26 4.85
CA ALA A 17 -12.42 -1.64 4.40
C ALA A 17 -12.64 -1.69 2.88
N PRO A 18 -11.80 -2.41 2.12
CA PRO A 18 -12.07 -2.63 0.71
C PRO A 18 -13.40 -3.40 0.57
N ALA A 19 -14.09 -3.21 -0.55
CA ALA A 19 -15.34 -3.92 -0.80
C ALA A 19 -15.08 -5.43 -0.87
N GLU A 20 -16.04 -6.23 -0.40
CA GLU A 20 -16.03 -7.69 -0.49
C GLU A 20 -17.20 -8.15 -1.36
N PRO A 21 -16.94 -8.82 -2.51
CA PRO A 21 -15.63 -9.14 -3.08
C PRO A 21 -14.88 -7.89 -3.56
N PHE A 22 -13.55 -7.97 -3.62
CA PHE A 22 -12.70 -6.86 -4.09
C PHE A 22 -13.18 -6.41 -5.48
N PRO A 23 -13.29 -5.10 -5.75
CA PRO A 23 -13.80 -4.63 -7.01
C PRO A 23 -12.84 -4.99 -8.16
N LYS A 24 -13.37 -5.00 -9.39
CA LYS A 24 -12.54 -5.14 -10.60
C LYS A 24 -11.50 -4.04 -10.74
N GLU A 25 -11.77 -2.88 -10.16
CA GLU A 25 -10.91 -1.71 -10.19
C GLU A 25 -10.96 -1.03 -8.83
N HIS A 26 -9.79 -0.70 -8.28
CA HIS A 26 -9.69 -0.01 -7.01
C HIS A 26 -10.23 1.42 -7.14
N PRO A 27 -11.12 1.87 -6.23
CA PRO A 27 -11.56 3.26 -6.22
C PRO A 27 -10.38 4.17 -5.86
N LEU A 28 -10.03 5.07 -6.79
CA LEU A 28 -8.94 6.01 -6.59
C LEU A 28 -9.27 7.01 -5.47
N SER A 29 -8.30 7.23 -4.58
CA SER A 29 -8.38 8.31 -3.59
C SER A 29 -8.42 9.68 -4.30
N GLU A 30 -8.82 10.73 -3.59
CA GLU A 30 -8.75 12.09 -4.13
C GLU A 30 -7.32 12.47 -4.52
N LEU A 31 -6.33 12.08 -3.70
CA LEU A 31 -4.91 12.26 -3.99
C LEU A 31 -4.49 11.53 -5.27
N ASP A 32 -4.82 10.24 -5.38
CA ASP A 32 -4.47 9.42 -6.56
C ASP A 32 -5.09 10.01 -7.86
N ARG A 33 -6.31 10.58 -7.78
CA ARG A 33 -6.95 11.25 -8.91
C ARG A 33 -6.27 12.57 -9.28
N ASN A 34 -5.80 13.32 -8.30
CA ASN A 34 -5.15 14.60 -8.52
C ASN A 34 -3.75 14.42 -9.13
N ASP A 35 -3.00 13.43 -8.67
CA ASP A 35 -1.66 13.12 -9.18
C ASP A 35 -1.69 12.28 -10.47
N GLY A 36 -2.79 11.55 -10.73
CA GLY A 36 -2.98 10.76 -11.93
C GLY A 36 -2.33 9.37 -11.89
N PHE A 37 -1.92 8.92 -10.70
CA PHE A 37 -1.37 7.60 -10.44
C PHE A 37 -1.74 7.12 -9.03
N ILE A 38 -1.69 5.81 -8.81
CA ILE A 38 -1.94 5.22 -7.49
C ILE A 38 -0.63 5.22 -6.70
N HIS A 39 -0.65 5.87 -5.54
CA HIS A 39 0.46 5.83 -4.59
C HIS A 39 0.53 4.47 -3.92
N LEU A 40 1.63 3.75 -4.13
CA LEU A 40 1.93 2.48 -3.48
C LEU A 40 3.16 2.67 -2.58
N SER A 41 3.41 1.68 -1.74
CA SER A 41 4.54 1.66 -0.82
C SER A 41 5.14 0.25 -0.78
N THR A 42 6.42 0.15 -0.50
CA THR A 42 7.07 -1.13 -0.15
C THR A 42 6.77 -1.53 1.29
N SER A 43 7.10 -2.76 1.67
CA SER A 43 6.94 -3.28 3.04
C SER A 43 7.58 -2.35 4.09
N THR A 44 8.75 -1.79 3.79
CA THR A 44 9.49 -0.88 4.67
C THR A 44 8.98 0.57 4.65
N GLN A 45 8.22 0.96 3.62
CA GLN A 45 7.62 2.28 3.49
C GLN A 45 6.24 2.37 4.15
N VAL A 46 5.44 1.31 4.06
CA VAL A 46 4.10 1.22 4.66
C VAL A 46 4.02 1.80 6.08
N PRO A 47 4.85 1.38 7.06
CA PRO A 47 4.79 1.90 8.42
C PRO A 47 5.01 3.43 8.49
N LYS A 48 5.95 3.95 7.71
CA LYS A 48 6.28 5.38 7.68
C LYS A 48 5.17 6.18 7.02
N THR A 49 4.67 5.74 5.86
CA THR A 49 3.56 6.35 5.14
C THR A 49 2.29 6.34 6.00
N ALA A 50 1.97 5.23 6.64
CA ALA A 50 0.84 5.12 7.56
C ALA A 50 0.96 6.12 8.72
N ASN A 51 2.14 6.28 9.30
CA ASN A 51 2.36 7.22 10.40
C ASN A 51 2.22 8.69 9.95
N LEU A 52 2.66 9.02 8.74
CA LEU A 52 2.59 10.40 8.22
C LEU A 52 1.18 10.80 7.83
N PHE A 53 0.51 9.98 7.00
CA PHE A 53 -0.76 10.36 6.37
C PHE A 53 -1.99 9.85 7.14
N PHE A 54 -1.83 8.78 7.93
CA PHE A 54 -2.95 8.07 8.56
C PHE A 54 -2.83 8.00 10.09
N ASN A 55 -2.06 8.90 10.73
CA ASN A 55 -1.96 8.94 12.19
C ASN A 55 -3.30 9.14 12.90
N LYS A 56 -4.31 9.74 12.27
CA LYS A 56 -5.63 9.94 12.89
C LYS A 56 -6.52 8.69 12.85
N ALA A 57 -6.16 7.69 12.05
CA ALA A 57 -6.90 6.44 11.96
C ALA A 57 -6.46 5.47 13.07
N SER A 58 -7.45 4.79 13.67
CA SER A 58 -7.20 3.70 14.65
C SER A 58 -7.08 2.34 13.96
N SER A 59 -7.62 2.21 12.76
CA SER A 59 -7.52 1.01 11.93
C SER A 59 -7.22 1.39 10.48
N LEU A 60 -6.38 0.60 9.83
CA LEU A 60 -6.05 0.71 8.41
C LEU A 60 -6.11 -0.66 7.77
N TRP A 61 -6.41 -0.68 6.49
CA TRP A 61 -6.35 -1.89 5.68
C TRP A 61 -5.19 -1.76 4.72
N ILE A 62 -4.36 -2.79 4.66
CA ILE A 62 -3.23 -2.85 3.74
C ILE A 62 -3.54 -3.91 2.69
N VAL A 63 -3.50 -3.50 1.43
CA VAL A 63 -3.71 -4.38 0.27
C VAL A 63 -2.34 -4.77 -0.26
N LYS A 64 -2.03 -6.06 -0.27
CA LYS A 64 -0.81 -6.65 -0.83
C LYS A 64 -1.04 -6.99 -2.29
N LEU A 65 -0.13 -6.50 -3.13
CA LEU A 65 -0.16 -6.63 -4.58
C LEU A 65 1.15 -7.26 -5.04
N GLY A 66 1.08 -8.23 -5.94
CA GLY A 66 2.28 -8.85 -6.52
C GLY A 66 2.96 -7.89 -7.49
N PHE A 67 4.20 -7.48 -7.20
CA PHE A 67 4.91 -6.48 -8.00
C PHE A 67 5.11 -6.91 -9.46
N GLU A 68 5.34 -8.21 -9.69
CA GLU A 68 5.57 -8.77 -11.03
C GLU A 68 4.45 -8.43 -12.03
N GLN A 69 3.20 -8.32 -11.54
CA GLN A 69 2.02 -8.00 -12.35
C GLN A 69 2.02 -6.55 -12.88
N PHE A 70 2.80 -5.67 -12.26
CA PHE A 70 2.79 -4.23 -12.51
C PHE A 70 4.13 -3.69 -13.01
N THR A 71 5.08 -4.55 -13.33
CA THR A 71 6.43 -4.18 -13.80
C THR A 71 6.44 -3.22 -14.98
N GLY A 72 5.42 -3.25 -15.85
CA GLY A 72 5.26 -2.33 -16.97
C GLY A 72 4.48 -1.03 -16.68
N SER A 73 3.82 -0.95 -15.53
CA SER A 73 2.92 0.17 -15.16
C SER A 73 3.40 0.95 -13.93
N ILE A 74 4.36 0.40 -13.17
CA ILE A 74 4.98 1.09 -12.04
C ILE A 74 6.17 1.92 -12.48
N LYS A 75 6.23 3.14 -11.95
CA LYS A 75 7.43 3.96 -11.97
C LYS A 75 7.87 4.24 -10.54
N TRP A 76 9.18 4.33 -10.35
CA TRP A 76 9.77 4.65 -9.06
C TRP A 76 10.17 6.13 -9.05
N GLU A 77 9.49 6.93 -8.25
CA GLU A 77 9.75 8.37 -8.12
C GLU A 77 9.88 8.70 -6.64
N ASP A 78 10.90 9.49 -6.29
CA ASP A 78 11.26 9.79 -4.89
C ASP A 78 11.42 8.54 -3.99
N GLY A 79 11.73 7.40 -4.62
CA GLY A 79 11.87 6.11 -3.96
C GLY A 79 10.55 5.37 -3.72
N PHE A 80 9.39 5.91 -4.11
CA PHE A 80 8.08 5.26 -3.97
C PHE A 80 7.60 4.65 -5.30
N PRO A 81 6.95 3.48 -5.26
CA PRO A 81 6.30 2.92 -6.43
C PRO A 81 4.97 3.65 -6.72
N HIS A 82 4.88 4.26 -7.90
CA HIS A 82 3.68 4.88 -8.44
C HIS A 82 3.12 4.04 -9.57
N LEU A 83 1.89 3.57 -9.41
CA LEU A 83 1.20 2.78 -10.43
C LEU A 83 0.41 3.70 -11.37
N TYR A 84 0.86 3.78 -12.62
CA TYR A 84 0.17 4.47 -13.70
C TYR A 84 -0.85 3.53 -14.33
N GLY A 85 -2.06 3.52 -13.75
CA GLY A 85 -3.14 2.63 -14.14
C GLY A 85 -4.05 2.34 -12.95
N ASN A 86 -4.68 1.16 -12.97
CA ASN A 86 -5.50 0.69 -11.86
C ASN A 86 -5.16 -0.78 -11.55
N PHE A 87 -5.56 -1.24 -10.36
CA PHE A 87 -5.49 -2.64 -9.96
C PHE A 87 -6.87 -3.12 -9.53
N GLY A 88 -7.10 -4.43 -9.65
CA GLY A 88 -8.35 -5.07 -9.27
C GLY A 88 -8.16 -6.28 -8.40
N ALA A 89 -9.27 -6.96 -8.10
CA ALA A 89 -9.28 -8.24 -7.39
C ALA A 89 -8.30 -9.28 -7.94
N ASP A 90 -8.10 -9.31 -9.26
CA ASP A 90 -7.19 -10.24 -9.94
C ASP A 90 -5.72 -10.01 -9.56
N ASN A 91 -5.38 -8.79 -9.16
CA ASN A 91 -4.01 -8.42 -8.80
C ASN A 91 -3.73 -8.44 -7.30
N VAL A 92 -4.79 -8.49 -6.49
CA VAL A 92 -4.69 -8.52 -5.03
C VAL A 92 -4.26 -9.92 -4.58
N ASP A 93 -3.12 -9.98 -3.91
CA ASP A 93 -2.62 -11.19 -3.28
C ASP A 93 -3.37 -11.45 -1.97
N SER A 94 -3.43 -10.44 -1.11
CA SER A 94 -4.08 -10.52 0.20
C SER A 94 -4.37 -9.13 0.75
N VAL A 95 -5.30 -9.05 1.70
CA VAL A 95 -5.62 -7.81 2.43
C VAL A 95 -5.54 -8.10 3.91
N GLU A 96 -4.83 -7.26 4.66
CA GLU A 96 -4.69 -7.40 6.10
C GLU A 96 -5.16 -6.13 6.81
N LYS A 97 -5.93 -6.31 7.90
CA LYS A 97 -6.40 -5.20 8.72
C LYS A 97 -5.42 -4.98 9.87
N PHE A 98 -4.82 -3.81 9.91
CA PHE A 98 -4.01 -3.37 11.02
C PHE A 98 -4.82 -2.47 11.94
N VAL A 99 -4.71 -2.71 13.24
CA VAL A 99 -5.32 -1.89 14.29
C VAL A 99 -4.22 -1.46 15.24
N ARG A 100 -4.17 -0.17 15.54
CA ARG A 100 -3.23 0.38 16.52
C ARG A 100 -3.96 0.80 17.79
N ALA A 101 -3.33 0.64 18.94
CA ALA A 101 -3.78 1.27 20.17
C ALA A 101 -3.53 2.79 20.13
N GLU A 102 -4.22 3.56 20.98
CA GLU A 102 -4.08 5.03 21.04
C GLU A 102 -2.63 5.47 21.32
N ASP A 103 -1.93 4.74 22.19
CA ASP A 103 -0.52 4.99 22.56
C ASP A 103 0.51 4.40 21.58
N GLN A 104 0.08 3.75 20.50
CA GLN A 104 0.97 3.12 19.52
C GLN A 104 1.04 3.88 18.21
N THR A 105 2.22 3.92 17.61
CA THR A 105 2.41 4.42 16.23
C THR A 105 2.24 3.30 15.22
N TRP A 106 1.89 3.66 13.98
CA TRP A 106 1.82 2.68 12.90
C TRP A 106 3.16 1.97 12.65
N GLY A 107 4.29 2.67 12.84
CA GLY A 107 5.62 2.06 12.80
C GLY A 107 5.73 0.87 13.75
N GLN A 108 5.42 1.05 15.03
CA GLN A 108 5.50 -0.03 16.02
C GLN A 108 4.61 -1.22 15.69
N VAL A 109 3.40 -0.98 15.18
CA VAL A 109 2.44 -2.05 14.86
C VAL A 109 2.86 -2.80 13.60
N MET A 110 3.15 -2.07 12.52
CA MET A 110 3.42 -2.64 11.19
C MET A 110 4.85 -3.16 11.04
N GLU A 111 5.86 -2.51 11.62
CA GLU A 111 7.25 -3.01 11.58
C GLU A 111 7.43 -4.30 12.39
N SER A 112 6.54 -4.57 13.36
CA SER A 112 6.52 -5.85 14.09
C SER A 112 5.81 -6.97 13.33
N SER A 113 5.15 -6.67 12.22
CA SER A 113 4.35 -7.63 11.48
C SER A 113 5.19 -8.45 10.51
N SER A 114 5.06 -9.77 10.59
CA SER A 114 5.66 -10.71 9.64
C SER A 114 4.94 -10.77 8.29
N TRP A 115 3.80 -10.07 8.14
CA TRP A 115 3.02 -10.06 6.90
C TRP A 115 3.56 -9.08 5.85
N LEU A 116 4.21 -8.00 6.32
CA LEU A 116 4.92 -7.05 5.47
C LEU A 116 6.33 -7.60 5.18
N GLU A 117 6.44 -8.34 4.08
CA GLU A 117 7.70 -8.89 3.55
C GLU A 117 8.18 -8.11 2.32
#